data_AF-A0A379INQ5-F1
#
_entry.id   AF-A0A379INQ5-F1
#
_cell.length_a   1.000
_cell.length_b   1.000
_cell.length_c   1.000
_cell.angle_alpha   90.00
_cell.angle_beta   90.00
_cell.angle_gamma   90.00
#
_symmetry.space_group_name_H-M   'P 1'
#
loop_
_entity.id
_entity.type
_entity.pdbx_description
1 polymer ?
#
loop_
_entity_poly.entity_id
_entity_poly.type
_entity_poly.pdbx_seq_one_letter_code
_entity_poly.pdbx_strand_id
1 'polypeptide(L)'
;MDCMIRLATKGDATVISRIVIAALRGSNAQDYPPEVIAQVEKSFTPEAVATLLDKRRVFVASIHGVPIATASLDSDVVRTVFVDPSHQGSGVGRRLMETLHAEALNAGISRLLVPSSLTAEGFYSGLGYRKVREESHGAERTIVMEKTLQACG
;
A
#
# COMPACT_ATOMS: atom_id res chain seq x y z
N MET A 1 14.56 1.11 -15.64
CA MET A 1 13.57 0.10 -15.20
C MET A 1 12.21 0.61 -15.65
N ASP A 2 11.65 0.01 -16.70
CA ASP A 2 10.40 0.45 -17.31
C ASP A 2 9.21 -0.04 -16.48
N CYS A 3 9.07 0.57 -15.31
CA CYS A 3 7.93 0.35 -14.43
C CYS A 3 6.82 1.35 -14.83
N MET A 4 5.67 0.83 -15.23
CA MET A 4 4.48 1.59 -15.61
C MET A 4 3.47 1.55 -14.45
N ILE A 5 2.90 2.70 -14.09
CA ILE A 5 1.86 2.79 -13.07
C ILE A 5 0.54 3.14 -13.73
N ARG A 6 -0.53 2.44 -13.36
CA ARG A 6 -1.88 2.69 -13.84
C ARG A 6 -2.92 2.39 -12.77
N LEU A 7 -4.14 2.90 -12.97
CA LEU A 7 -5.29 2.45 -12.20
C LEU A 7 -5.50 0.94 -12.40
N ALA A 8 -5.81 0.28 -11.29
CA ALA A 8 -6.20 -1.12 -11.27
C ALA A 8 -7.62 -1.27 -11.80
N THR A 9 -7.88 -2.42 -12.41
CA THR A 9 -9.19 -2.85 -12.89
C THR A 9 -9.60 -4.11 -12.13
N LYS A 10 -10.87 -4.53 -12.24
CA LYS A 10 -11.31 -5.81 -11.67
C LYS A 10 -10.52 -7.02 -12.18
N GLY A 11 -9.96 -6.94 -13.39
CA GLY A 11 -9.07 -7.98 -13.94
C GLY A 11 -7.75 -8.13 -13.17
N ASP A 12 -7.34 -7.11 -12.41
CA ASP A 12 -6.12 -7.14 -11.60
C ASP A 12 -6.33 -7.80 -10.22
N ALA A 13 -7.57 -8.15 -9.85
CA ALA A 13 -7.88 -8.60 -8.50
C ALA A 13 -7.07 -9.84 -8.07
N THR A 14 -6.92 -10.81 -8.97
CA THR A 14 -6.14 -12.04 -8.72
C THR A 14 -4.66 -11.76 -8.51
N VAL A 15 -4.06 -10.88 -9.33
CA VAL A 15 -2.63 -10.57 -9.21
C VAL A 15 -2.34 -9.69 -8.01
N ILE A 16 -3.22 -8.73 -7.69
CA ILE A 16 -3.15 -7.92 -6.46
C ILE A 16 -3.22 -8.83 -5.23
N SER A 17 -4.20 -9.75 -5.18
CA SER A 17 -4.32 -10.74 -4.11
C SER A 17 -3.01 -11.52 -3.92
N ARG A 18 -2.42 -12.02 -5.01
CA ARG A 18 -1.14 -12.74 -4.97
C ARG A 18 0.01 -11.89 -4.41
N ILE A 19 0.15 -10.64 -4.86
CA ILE A 19 1.21 -9.73 -4.39
C ILE A 19 1.08 -9.49 -2.89
N VAL A 20 -0.14 -9.19 -2.42
CA VAL A 20 -0.40 -8.91 -1.00
C VAL A 20 -0.07 -10.13 -0.15
N ILE A 21 -0.57 -11.32 -0.53
CA ILE A 21 -0.31 -12.56 0.21
C ILE A 21 1.19 -12.90 0.22
N ALA A 22 1.88 -12.75 -0.91
CA ALA A 22 3.31 -13.02 -1.01
C ALA A 22 4.13 -12.08 -0.12
N ALA A 23 3.81 -10.78 -0.10
CA ALA A 23 4.47 -9.81 0.77
C ALA A 23 4.17 -10.07 2.25
N LEU A 24 2.93 -10.42 2.60
CA LEU A 24 2.54 -10.75 3.97
C LEU A 24 3.29 -11.96 4.51
N ARG A 25 3.38 -13.05 3.74
CA ARG A 25 4.13 -14.26 4.11
C ARG A 25 5.64 -14.09 4.08
N GLY A 26 6.13 -13.13 3.29
CA GLY A 26 7.55 -12.83 3.13
C GLY A 26 8.01 -11.74 4.08
N SER A 27 8.05 -10.51 3.58
CA SER A 27 8.63 -9.36 4.27
C SER A 27 7.95 -9.02 5.59
N ASN A 28 6.63 -9.22 5.68
CA ASN A 28 5.86 -8.77 6.85
C ASN A 28 5.67 -9.87 7.89
N ALA A 29 6.10 -11.11 7.62
CA ALA A 29 5.93 -12.22 8.56
C ALA A 29 6.70 -12.04 9.88
N GLN A 30 7.64 -11.10 9.91
CA GLN A 30 8.37 -10.71 11.13
C GLN A 30 7.56 -9.77 12.04
N ASP A 31 6.60 -9.03 11.49
CA ASP A 31 5.78 -8.06 12.23
C ASP A 31 4.47 -8.64 12.75
N TYR A 32 4.00 -9.72 12.10
CA TYR A 32 2.66 -10.25 12.30
C TYR A 32 2.71 -11.72 12.74
N PRO A 33 2.03 -12.07 13.84
CA PRO A 33 1.81 -13.46 14.17
C PRO A 33 1.12 -14.22 13.02
N PRO A 34 1.42 -15.52 12.80
CA PRO A 34 0.84 -16.31 11.71
C PRO A 34 -0.70 -16.26 11.65
N GLU A 35 -1.35 -16.20 12.80
CA GLU A 35 -2.81 -16.07 12.92
C GLU A 35 -3.34 -14.74 12.37
N VAL A 36 -2.61 -13.64 12.56
CA VAL A 36 -2.96 -12.32 12.02
C VAL A 36 -2.77 -12.35 10.50
N ILE A 37 -1.66 -12.92 10.01
CA ILE A 37 -1.43 -13.10 8.57
C ILE A 37 -2.57 -13.89 7.94
N ALA A 38 -2.94 -15.04 8.52
CA ALA A 38 -4.03 -15.87 8.02
C ALA A 38 -5.38 -15.14 7.99
N GLN A 39 -5.63 -14.25 8.96
CA GLN A 39 -6.84 -13.42 8.97
C GLN A 39 -6.81 -12.33 7.89
N VAL A 40 -5.66 -11.67 7.70
CA VAL A 40 -5.48 -10.67 6.64
C VAL A 40 -5.62 -11.32 5.27
N GLU A 41 -5.04 -12.51 5.05
CA GLU A 41 -5.17 -13.26 3.78
C GLU A 41 -6.62 -13.51 3.37
N LYS A 42 -7.49 -13.85 4.33
CA LYS A 42 -8.94 -14.01 4.08
C LYS A 42 -9.62 -12.72 3.63
N SER A 43 -9.07 -11.56 4.00
CA SER A 43 -9.56 -10.25 3.58
C SER A 43 -9.01 -9.81 2.21
N PHE A 44 -8.11 -10.60 1.61
CA PHE A 44 -7.46 -10.32 0.34
C PHE A 44 -7.63 -11.47 -0.67
N THR A 45 -8.73 -12.23 -0.61
CA THR A 45 -9.12 -13.11 -1.73
C THR A 45 -9.38 -12.27 -3.00
N PRO A 46 -9.31 -12.84 -4.22
CA PRO A 46 -9.64 -12.10 -5.44
C PRO A 46 -11.01 -11.41 -5.39
N GLU A 47 -12.01 -12.03 -4.78
CA GLU A 47 -13.36 -11.45 -4.62
C GLU A 47 -13.36 -10.27 -3.64
N ALA A 48 -12.64 -10.40 -2.52
CA ALA A 48 -12.48 -9.32 -1.56
C ALA A 48 -11.72 -8.13 -2.19
N VAL A 49 -10.66 -8.41 -2.95
CA VAL A 49 -9.92 -7.39 -3.69
C VAL A 49 -10.81 -6.71 -4.74
N ALA A 50 -11.62 -7.46 -5.48
CA ALA A 50 -12.59 -6.89 -6.42
C ALA A 50 -13.56 -5.92 -5.73
N THR A 51 -13.98 -6.25 -4.50
CA THR A 51 -14.82 -5.37 -3.67
C THR A 51 -14.05 -4.12 -3.20
N LEU A 52 -12.76 -4.24 -2.90
CA LEU A 52 -11.91 -3.09 -2.54
C LEU A 52 -11.70 -2.16 -3.75
N LEU A 53 -11.56 -2.71 -4.95
CA LEU A 53 -11.42 -1.96 -6.20
C LEU A 53 -12.63 -1.08 -6.50
N ASP A 54 -13.83 -1.46 -6.05
CA ASP A 54 -15.05 -0.65 -6.19
C ASP A 54 -15.11 0.51 -5.19
N LYS A 55 -14.34 0.45 -4.09
CA LYS A 55 -14.42 1.41 -2.97
C LYS A 55 -13.24 2.37 -2.90
N ARG A 56 -12.10 2.01 -3.48
CA ARG A 56 -10.84 2.72 -3.32
C ARG A 56 -10.23 3.03 -4.68
N ARG A 57 -9.43 4.09 -4.74
CA ARG A 57 -8.57 4.34 -5.90
C ARG A 57 -7.33 3.48 -5.78
N VAL A 58 -7.30 2.36 -6.50
CA VAL A 58 -6.20 1.40 -6.44
C VAL A 58 -5.33 1.56 -7.68
N PHE A 59 -4.01 1.56 -7.46
CA PHE A 59 -3.00 1.59 -8.50
C PHE A 59 -2.20 0.29 -8.47
N VAL A 60 -1.74 -0.11 -9.66
CA VAL A 60 -0.74 -1.17 -9.83
C VAL A 60 0.47 -0.61 -10.53
N ALA A 61 1.65 -1.10 -10.13
CA ALA A 61 2.89 -0.88 -10.85
C ALA A 61 3.29 -2.18 -11.54
N SER A 62 3.64 -2.09 -12.82
CA SER A 62 3.95 -3.24 -13.67
C SER A 62 5.30 -3.11 -14.33
N ILE A 63 5.99 -4.24 -14.49
CA ILE A 63 7.21 -4.37 -15.30
C ILE A 63 6.91 -5.34 -16.44
N HIS A 64 7.22 -4.94 -17.68
CA HIS A 64 6.89 -5.73 -18.89
C HIS A 64 5.40 -6.16 -18.94
N GLY A 65 4.50 -5.29 -18.48
CA GLY A 65 3.05 -5.54 -18.45
C GLY A 65 2.56 -6.38 -17.27
N VAL A 66 3.45 -6.96 -16.46
CA VAL A 66 3.10 -7.79 -15.30
C VAL A 66 3.04 -6.94 -14.03
N PRO A 67 1.89 -6.85 -13.33
CA PRO A 67 1.82 -6.17 -12.04
C PRO A 67 2.72 -6.82 -11.00
N ILE A 68 3.54 -5.99 -10.34
CA ILE A 68 4.49 -6.39 -9.29
C ILE A 68 4.28 -5.63 -7.98
N ALA A 69 3.43 -4.61 -7.96
CA ALA A 69 3.12 -3.87 -6.76
C ALA A 69 1.74 -3.23 -6.84
N THR A 70 1.17 -2.91 -5.68
CA THR A 70 -0.10 -2.22 -5.54
C THR A 70 -0.03 -1.17 -4.44
N ALA A 71 -0.82 -0.12 -4.58
CA ALA A 71 -1.06 0.88 -3.55
C ALA A 71 -2.47 1.44 -3.74
N SER A 72 -3.16 1.82 -2.68
CA SER A 72 -4.51 2.38 -2.78
C SER A 72 -4.72 3.60 -1.91
N LEU A 73 -5.64 4.46 -2.35
CA LEU A 73 -6.11 5.62 -1.62
C LEU A 73 -7.60 5.45 -1.31
N ASP A 74 -7.92 5.59 -0.03
CA ASP A 74 -9.26 5.53 0.54
C ASP A 74 -9.54 6.89 1.18
N SER A 75 -10.09 7.82 0.40
CA SER A 75 -10.16 9.25 0.74
C SER A 75 -8.77 9.83 1.05
N ASP A 76 -8.49 10.21 2.29
CA ASP A 76 -7.19 10.74 2.75
C ASP A 76 -6.28 9.65 3.35
N VAL A 77 -6.70 8.39 3.34
CA VAL A 77 -5.95 7.28 3.94
C VAL A 77 -5.30 6.43 2.86
N VAL A 78 -3.97 6.33 2.91
CA VAL A 78 -3.19 5.39 2.11
C VAL A 78 -3.32 3.99 2.69
N ARG A 79 -3.67 3.02 1.84
CA ARG A 79 -3.89 1.62 2.22
C ARG A 79 -3.30 0.66 1.19
N THR A 80 -3.11 -0.60 1.59
CA THR A 80 -2.72 -1.70 0.69
C THR A 80 -1.47 -1.38 -0.13
N VAL A 81 -0.42 -0.90 0.52
CA VAL A 81 0.87 -0.62 -0.15
C VAL A 81 1.74 -1.86 -0.04
N PHE A 82 1.83 -2.63 -1.13
CA PHE A 82 2.59 -3.88 -1.17
C PHE A 82 3.38 -3.99 -2.47
N VAL A 83 4.62 -4.47 -2.35
CA VAL A 83 5.51 -4.79 -3.48
C VAL A 83 5.86 -6.27 -3.39
N ASP A 84 5.80 -6.95 -4.52
CA ASP A 84 6.24 -8.34 -4.64
C ASP A 84 7.65 -8.49 -4.03
N PRO A 85 7.88 -9.47 -3.14
CA PRO A 85 9.16 -9.61 -2.44
C PRO A 85 10.39 -9.62 -3.34
N SER A 86 10.28 -10.21 -4.55
CA SER A 86 11.39 -10.27 -5.50
C SER A 86 11.75 -8.92 -6.14
N HIS A 87 10.88 -7.91 -5.97
CA HIS A 87 11.03 -6.57 -6.52
C HIS A 87 11.14 -5.49 -5.44
N GLN A 88 11.23 -5.85 -4.16
CA GLN A 88 11.46 -4.90 -3.07
C GLN A 88 12.85 -4.24 -3.19
N GLY A 89 13.01 -3.05 -2.61
CA GLY A 89 14.26 -2.29 -2.70
C GLY A 89 14.55 -1.64 -4.07
N SER A 90 13.72 -1.88 -5.09
CA SER A 90 13.89 -1.32 -6.45
C SER A 90 13.31 0.10 -6.65
N GLY A 91 12.75 0.71 -5.60
CA GLY A 91 12.11 2.03 -5.66
C GLY A 91 10.65 2.05 -6.16
N VAL A 92 10.07 0.90 -6.54
CA VAL A 92 8.69 0.81 -7.04
C VAL A 92 7.66 1.33 -6.02
N GLY A 93 7.82 1.00 -4.74
CA GLY A 93 6.94 1.49 -3.67
C GLY A 93 6.95 3.02 -3.55
N ARG A 94 8.11 3.66 -3.71
CA ARG A 94 8.23 5.13 -3.71
C ARG A 94 7.46 5.74 -4.88
N ARG A 95 7.58 5.18 -6.08
CA ARG A 95 6.86 5.66 -7.28
C ARG A 95 5.34 5.53 -7.15
N LEU A 96 4.86 4.44 -6.54
CA LEU A 96 3.44 4.29 -6.21
C LEU A 96 2.96 5.38 -5.25
N MET A 97 3.74 5.66 -4.19
CA MET A 97 3.40 6.70 -3.23
C MET A 97 3.39 8.10 -3.84
N GLU A 98 4.36 8.43 -4.69
CA GLU A 98 4.37 9.68 -5.46
C GLU A 98 3.12 9.82 -6.35
N THR A 99 2.67 8.72 -6.95
CA THR A 99 1.42 8.70 -7.73
C THR A 99 0.22 8.98 -6.82
N LEU A 100 0.14 8.35 -5.64
CA LEU A 100 -0.94 8.64 -4.68
C LEU A 100 -0.91 10.09 -4.18
N HIS A 101 0.27 10.67 -3.98
CA HIS A 101 0.41 12.06 -3.53
C HIS A 101 -0.11 13.04 -4.59
N ALA A 102 0.26 12.83 -5.86
CA ALA A 102 -0.26 13.63 -6.97
C ALA A 102 -1.79 13.50 -7.07
N GLU A 103 -2.31 12.27 -6.92
CA GLU A 103 -3.73 12.00 -6.99
C GLU A 103 -4.54 12.59 -5.84
N ALA A 104 -3.98 12.61 -4.63
CA ALA A 104 -4.55 13.28 -3.48
C ALA A 104 -4.60 14.80 -3.69
N LEU A 105 -3.50 15.41 -4.17
CA LEU A 105 -3.46 16.84 -4.47
C LEU A 105 -4.48 17.23 -5.55
N ASN A 106 -4.60 16.43 -6.62
CA ASN A 106 -5.60 16.64 -7.67
C ASN A 106 -7.04 16.57 -7.14
N ALA A 107 -7.26 15.79 -6.07
CA ALA A 107 -8.54 15.70 -5.38
C ALA A 107 -8.73 16.78 -4.29
N GLY A 108 -7.81 17.74 -4.15
CA GLY A 108 -7.87 18.78 -3.11
C GLY A 108 -7.49 18.29 -1.70
N ILE A 109 -6.90 17.10 -1.59
CA ILE A 109 -6.48 16.51 -0.32
C ILE A 109 -5.05 16.92 -0.03
N SER A 110 -4.86 17.71 1.03
CA SER A 110 -3.56 18.26 1.44
C SER A 110 -2.90 17.51 2.60
N ARG A 111 -3.55 16.50 3.16
CA ARG A 111 -3.01 15.65 4.22
C ARG A 111 -3.35 14.20 3.94
N LEU A 112 -2.35 13.34 4.05
CA LEU A 112 -2.52 11.89 3.95
C LEU A 112 -2.16 11.21 5.26
N LEU A 113 -2.94 10.20 5.62
CA LEU A 113 -2.69 9.28 6.71
C LEU A 113 -2.26 7.92 6.16
N VAL A 114 -1.40 7.22 6.90
CA VAL A 114 -1.06 5.84 6.61
C VAL A 114 -0.93 5.04 7.91
N PRO A 115 -1.69 3.94 8.06
CA PRO A 115 -1.41 2.94 9.08
C PRO A 115 -0.20 2.11 8.63
N SER A 116 0.97 2.37 9.24
CA SER A 116 2.21 1.67 8.93
C SER A 116 2.39 0.45 9.84
N SER A 117 2.92 -0.64 9.28
CA SER A 117 3.56 -1.68 10.10
C SER A 117 4.86 -1.14 10.72
N LEU A 118 5.41 -1.86 11.70
CA LEU A 118 6.67 -1.49 12.34
C LEU A 118 7.84 -1.47 11.34
N THR A 119 7.98 -2.49 10.49
CA THR A 119 9.03 -2.52 9.44
C THR A 119 8.88 -1.43 8.37
N ALA A 120 7.66 -0.98 8.06
CA ALA A 120 7.42 0.01 7.02
C ALA A 120 7.61 1.47 7.51
N GLU A 121 7.80 1.68 8.81
CA GLU A 121 7.97 3.00 9.39
C GLU A 121 9.12 3.80 8.75
N GLY A 122 10.27 3.14 8.56
CA GLY A 122 11.44 3.76 7.93
C GLY A 122 11.19 4.15 6.48
N PHE A 123 10.40 3.35 5.76
CA PHE A 123 9.99 3.65 4.38
C PHE A 123 9.14 4.93 4.33
N TYR A 124 8.09 5.04 5.16
CA TYR A 124 7.24 6.22 5.16
C TYR A 124 7.95 7.47 5.72
N SER A 125 8.80 7.30 6.73
CA SER A 125 9.66 8.39 7.23
C SER A 125 10.55 8.95 6.12
N GLY A 126 11.13 8.09 5.29
CA GLY A 126 11.91 8.47 4.10
C GLY A 126 11.11 9.10 2.95
N LEU A 127 9.78 9.12 3.06
CA LEU A 127 8.86 9.86 2.19
C LEU A 127 8.38 11.17 2.86
N GLY A 128 8.87 11.48 4.06
CA GLY A 128 8.49 12.66 4.82
C GLY A 128 7.17 12.53 5.60
N TYR A 129 6.71 11.29 5.85
CA TYR A 129 5.66 11.06 6.83
C TYR A 129 6.21 11.18 8.25
N ARG A 130 5.37 11.60 9.19
CA ARG A 130 5.70 11.71 10.62
C ARG A 130 4.73 10.88 11.43
N LYS A 131 5.22 10.26 12.50
CA LYS A 131 4.37 9.53 13.45
C LYS A 131 3.40 10.49 14.12
N VAL A 132 2.15 10.05 14.27
CA VAL A 132 1.11 10.80 14.98
C VAL A 132 0.67 10.05 16.22
N ARG A 133 0.42 8.73 16.07
CA ARG A 133 -0.02 7.86 17.16
C ARG A 133 0.28 6.40 16.85
N GLU A 134 0.28 5.59 17.89
CA GLU A 134 0.32 4.14 17.78
C GLU A 134 -1.09 3.59 18.04
N GLU A 135 -1.51 2.62 17.23
CA GLU A 135 -2.77 1.91 17.39
C GLU A 135 -2.49 0.42 17.57
N SER A 136 -3.14 -0.19 18.56
CA SER A 136 -3.08 -1.63 18.80
C SER A 136 -4.45 -2.24 18.59
N HIS A 137 -4.58 -3.15 17.62
CA HIS A 137 -5.76 -3.97 17.42
C HIS A 137 -5.43 -5.43 17.73
N GLY A 138 -5.68 -5.83 18.98
CA GLY A 138 -5.30 -7.15 19.47
C GLY A 138 -3.78 -7.31 19.51
N ALA A 139 -3.25 -8.28 18.76
CA ALA A 139 -1.81 -8.53 18.64
C ALA A 139 -1.12 -7.66 17.58
N GLU A 140 -1.87 -6.99 16.71
CA GLU A 140 -1.32 -6.11 15.68
C GLU A 140 -1.01 -4.72 16.28
N ARG A 141 0.23 -4.27 16.09
CA ARG A 141 0.66 -2.90 16.39
C ARG A 141 0.91 -2.16 15.09
N THR A 142 0.22 -1.03 14.91
CA THR A 142 0.41 -0.14 13.77
C THR A 142 0.78 1.26 14.24
N ILE A 143 1.59 1.94 13.45
CA ILE A 143 1.97 3.33 13.67
C ILE A 143 1.21 4.16 12.65
N VAL A 144 0.26 4.97 13.11
CA VAL A 144 -0.41 5.93 12.24
C VAL A 144 0.55 7.08 11.99
N MET A 145 0.91 7.25 10.72
CA MET A 145 1.78 8.31 10.25
C MET A 145 1.03 9.25 9.31
N GLU A 146 1.47 10.50 9.23
CA GLU A 146 0.86 11.50 8.37
C GLU A 146 1.87 12.28 7.54
N LYS A 147 1.41 12.81 6.42
CA LYS A 147 2.16 13.76 5.60
C LYS A 147 1.24 14.86 5.10
N THR A 148 1.62 16.10 5.34
CA THR A 148 1.03 17.24 4.63
C THR A 148 1.65 17.31 3.23
N LEU A 149 0.80 17.31 2.21
CA LEU A 149 1.17 17.52 0.82
C LEU A 149 1.19 19.01 0.55
N GLN A 150 2.24 19.47 -0.13
CA GLN A 150 2.31 20.82 -0.67
C GLN A 150 2.16 20.70 -2.17
N ALA A 151 1.28 21.50 -2.77
CA ALA A 151 1.36 21.71 -4.20
C ALA A 151 2.73 22.34 -4.49
N CYS A 152 3.43 21.85 -5.52
CA CYS A 152 4.55 22.62 -6.06
C CYS A 152 3.98 23.96 -6.50
N GLY A 153 4.40 25.04 -5.83
CA GLY A 153 4.10 26.42 -6.23
C GLY A 153 4.82 26.81 -7.50
#